data_AF-A0A323V6Z8-F1
#
_entry.id   AF-A0A323V6Z8-F1
#
_cell.length_a   1.000
_cell.length_b   1.000
_cell.length_c   1.000
_cell.angle_alpha   90.00
_cell.angle_beta   90.00
_cell.angle_gamma   90.00
#
_symmetry.space_group_name_H-M   'P 1'
#
loop_
_entity.id
_entity.type
_entity.pdbx_description
1 polymer ?
#
loop_
_entity_poly.entity_id
_entity_poly.type
_entity_poly.pdbx_seq_one_letter_code
_entity_poly.pdbx_strand_id
1 'polypeptide(L)'
;APFGVGMHPYLHVGADADGGLADASLTVPARTAMVVDGGLPTGENRPFDGAVGRIGDRRLDDPVTDLVRDDDGWARVRLSGPAGALELAVDGSWSWLQVFSGDTLPAGQQRRSLAVEPMTCPPNALADGADLVVLEPGETWSGTWTLGWTPA
;
A
#
# COMPACT_ATOMS: atom_id res chain seq x y z
N ALA A 1 23.66 7.44 7.39
CA ALA A 1 22.77 8.35 6.65
C ALA A 1 21.33 7.88 6.82
N PRO A 2 20.38 8.79 7.10
CA PRO A 2 18.96 8.45 7.11
C PRO A 2 18.51 7.99 5.71
N PHE A 3 17.67 6.97 5.67
CA PHE A 3 17.24 6.27 4.47
C PHE A 3 15.77 5.88 4.57
N GLY A 4 15.05 6.11 3.49
CA GLY A 4 13.70 5.59 3.27
C GLY A 4 13.52 5.32 1.79
N VAL A 5 12.84 4.22 1.46
CA VAL A 5 12.50 3.88 0.08
C VAL A 5 11.08 3.33 0.01
N GLY A 6 10.44 3.60 -1.13
CA GLY A 6 9.20 2.94 -1.51
C GLY A 6 9.09 2.76 -3.01
N MET A 7 8.10 1.98 -3.44
CA MET A 7 7.76 1.79 -4.86
C MET A 7 6.31 2.15 -5.08
N HIS A 8 5.98 2.68 -6.26
CA HIS A 8 4.65 3.23 -6.55
C HIS A 8 3.87 2.44 -7.63
N PRO A 9 3.66 1.11 -7.51
CA PRO A 9 2.95 0.36 -8.54
C PRO A 9 1.44 0.64 -8.48
N TYR A 10 0.85 0.83 -9.65
CA TYR A 10 -0.61 0.86 -9.82
C TYR A 10 -1.11 -0.50 -10.31
N LEU A 11 -1.97 -1.13 -9.52
CA LEU A 11 -2.56 -2.44 -9.77
C LEU A 11 -3.89 -2.27 -10.50
N HIS A 12 -4.02 -2.89 -11.68
CA HIS A 12 -5.20 -2.78 -12.53
C HIS A 12 -5.83 -4.16 -12.75
N VAL A 13 -7.11 -4.31 -12.39
CA VAL A 13 -7.84 -5.61 -12.44
C VAL A 13 -9.07 -5.56 -13.34
N GLY A 14 -9.02 -4.76 -14.42
CA GLY A 14 -10.05 -4.72 -15.46
C GLY A 14 -11.07 -3.59 -15.30
N ALA A 15 -10.61 -2.39 -14.92
CA ALA A 15 -11.47 -1.21 -14.86
C ALA A 15 -11.43 -0.42 -16.18
N ASP A 16 -12.49 -0.55 -16.97
CA ASP A 16 -12.54 0.03 -18.32
C ASP A 16 -12.86 1.52 -18.36
N ALA A 17 -13.36 2.09 -17.26
CA ALA A 17 -13.71 3.50 -17.13
C ALA A 17 -13.38 4.04 -15.73
N ASP A 18 -13.39 5.38 -15.60
CA ASP A 18 -13.23 6.04 -14.32
C ASP A 18 -14.25 5.53 -13.29
N GLY A 19 -13.79 5.33 -12.06
CA GLY A 19 -14.61 4.73 -11.00
C GLY A 19 -14.69 3.20 -11.04
N GLY A 20 -14.22 2.53 -12.10
CA GLY A 20 -14.34 1.08 -12.26
C GLY A 20 -13.65 0.26 -11.16
N LEU A 21 -12.68 0.83 -10.43
CA LEU A 21 -12.10 0.19 -9.25
C LEU A 21 -13.14 -0.15 -8.17
N ALA A 22 -14.30 0.51 -8.16
CA ALA A 22 -15.39 0.26 -7.22
C ALA A 22 -15.86 -1.21 -7.21
N ASP A 23 -15.72 -1.93 -8.33
CA ASP A 23 -16.14 -3.33 -8.45
C ASP A 23 -15.06 -4.33 -8.03
N ALA A 24 -13.83 -3.87 -7.81
CA ALA A 24 -12.76 -4.73 -7.33
C ALA A 24 -12.95 -5.09 -5.84
N SER A 25 -12.43 -6.24 -5.45
CA SER A 25 -12.36 -6.69 -4.05
C SER A 25 -10.92 -6.68 -3.56
N LEU A 26 -10.69 -6.08 -2.39
CA LEU A 26 -9.39 -5.82 -1.81
C LEU A 26 -9.24 -6.51 -0.44
N THR A 27 -8.04 -7.03 -0.18
CA THR A 27 -7.57 -7.39 1.15
C THR A 27 -6.19 -6.82 1.34
N VAL A 28 -5.99 -6.09 2.44
CA VAL A 28 -4.71 -5.48 2.81
C VAL A 28 -4.26 -6.07 4.14
N PRO A 29 -3.04 -6.63 4.25
CA PRO A 29 -2.59 -7.31 5.45
C PRO A 29 -2.08 -6.30 6.48
N ALA A 30 -2.91 -5.40 6.97
CA ALA A 30 -2.52 -4.34 7.91
C ALA A 30 -3.58 -4.16 9.01
N ARG A 31 -3.17 -3.60 10.16
CA ARG A 31 -4.06 -3.40 11.32
C ARG A 31 -4.20 -1.95 11.76
N THR A 32 -3.28 -1.10 11.32
CA THR A 32 -3.20 0.29 11.76
C THR A 32 -3.03 1.20 10.55
N ALA A 33 -3.77 2.29 10.52
CA ALA A 33 -3.57 3.39 9.58
C ALA A 33 -3.06 4.62 10.34
N MET A 34 -2.04 5.27 9.79
CA MET A 34 -1.58 6.57 10.24
C MET A 34 -2.58 7.64 9.81
N VAL A 35 -2.95 8.53 10.74
CA VAL A 35 -3.83 9.66 10.43
C VAL A 35 -2.99 10.78 9.84
N VAL A 36 -3.33 11.19 8.62
CA VAL A 36 -2.65 12.27 7.90
C VAL A 36 -3.58 13.46 7.64
N ASP A 37 -3.01 14.66 7.62
CA ASP A 37 -3.66 15.89 7.16
C ASP A 37 -2.78 16.56 6.11
N GLY A 38 -3.34 16.82 4.93
CA GLY A 38 -2.56 17.33 3.78
C GLY A 38 -1.38 16.44 3.37
N GLY A 39 -1.44 15.14 3.65
CA GLY A 39 -0.36 14.18 3.39
C GLY A 39 0.75 14.14 4.46
N LEU A 40 0.62 14.90 5.55
CA LEU A 40 1.55 14.89 6.67
C LEU A 40 0.97 14.13 7.87
N PRO A 41 1.79 13.39 8.63
CA PRO A 41 1.34 12.73 9.85
C PRO A 41 0.83 13.75 10.88
N THR A 42 -0.30 13.41 11.51
CA THR A 42 -0.86 14.20 12.63
C THR A 42 -0.28 13.79 13.99
N GLY A 43 0.43 12.65 14.04
CA GLY A 43 0.86 11.99 15.27
C GLY A 43 -0.14 10.96 15.82
N GLU A 44 -1.31 10.83 15.20
CA GLU A 44 -2.34 9.86 15.59
C GLU A 44 -2.36 8.62 14.68
N ASN A 45 -2.78 7.50 15.26
CA ASN A 45 -3.03 6.23 14.56
C ASN A 45 -4.47 5.80 14.81
N ARG A 46 -5.07 5.12 13.84
CA ARG A 46 -6.42 4.55 13.95
C ARG A 46 -6.42 3.06 13.56
N PRO A 47 -7.33 2.25 14.12
CA PRO A 47 -7.54 0.88 13.64
C PRO A 47 -7.86 0.87 12.14
N PHE A 48 -7.28 -0.08 11.43
CA PHE A 48 -7.53 -0.34 10.02
C PHE A 48 -8.01 -1.77 9.83
N ASP A 49 -9.19 -1.93 9.26
CA ASP A 49 -9.72 -3.25 8.90
C ASP A 49 -9.23 -3.63 7.49
N GLY A 50 -8.22 -4.49 7.46
CA GLY A 50 -7.62 -5.03 6.26
C GLY A 50 -8.56 -5.89 5.39
N ALA A 51 -9.68 -6.37 5.94
CA ALA A 51 -10.70 -7.13 5.22
C ALA A 51 -11.67 -6.22 4.45
N VAL A 52 -11.12 -5.34 3.61
CA VAL A 52 -11.86 -4.31 2.86
C VAL A 52 -13.02 -4.91 2.05
N GLY A 53 -12.80 -6.03 1.35
CA GLY A 53 -13.79 -6.62 0.45
C GLY A 53 -14.03 -5.73 -0.77
N ARG A 54 -15.26 -5.67 -1.30
CA ARG A 54 -15.61 -4.80 -2.42
C ARG A 54 -15.28 -3.34 -2.09
N ILE A 55 -14.47 -2.68 -2.92
CA ILE A 55 -14.00 -1.31 -2.67
C ILE A 55 -15.17 -0.32 -2.65
N GLY A 56 -16.12 -0.43 -3.59
CA GLY A 56 -17.30 0.44 -3.65
C GLY A 56 -16.91 1.92 -3.70
N ASP A 57 -17.60 2.75 -2.90
CA ASP A 57 -17.35 4.19 -2.82
C ASP A 57 -16.24 4.58 -1.83
N ARG A 58 -15.57 3.60 -1.19
CA ARG A 58 -14.50 3.89 -0.24
C ARG A 58 -13.41 4.70 -0.94
N ARG A 59 -12.87 5.66 -0.22
CA ARG A 59 -11.69 6.44 -0.60
C ARG A 59 -10.55 6.01 0.31
N LEU A 60 -9.49 5.54 -0.31
CA LEU A 60 -8.28 5.08 0.34
C LEU A 60 -7.16 6.02 -0.11
N ASP A 61 -6.48 6.57 0.87
CA ASP A 61 -5.20 7.26 0.70
C ASP A 61 -4.46 7.14 2.04
N ASP A 62 -4.30 5.90 2.46
CA ASP A 62 -3.91 5.56 3.83
C ASP A 62 -2.50 4.95 3.87
N PRO A 63 -1.57 5.56 4.62
CA PRO A 63 -0.35 4.88 5.05
C PRO A 63 -0.73 3.89 6.15
N VAL A 64 -0.53 2.60 5.90
CA VAL A 64 -0.87 1.51 6.83
C VAL A 64 0.36 0.73 7.27
N THR A 65 0.31 0.23 8.50
CA THR A 65 1.38 -0.53 9.17
C THR A 65 0.78 -1.68 10.01
N ASP A 66 1.59 -2.28 10.87
CA ASP A 66 1.29 -3.49 11.63
C ASP A 66 0.93 -4.62 10.67
N LEU A 67 1.83 -4.86 9.71
CA LEU A 67 1.58 -5.79 8.63
C LEU A 67 1.41 -7.22 9.14
N VAL A 68 0.31 -7.86 8.76
CA VAL A 68 0.01 -9.24 9.10
C VAL A 68 0.74 -10.16 8.14
N ARG A 69 1.73 -10.86 8.67
CA ARG A 69 2.55 -11.80 7.91
C ARG A 69 2.01 -13.22 8.06
N ASP A 70 2.11 -13.99 6.99
CA ASP A 70 1.84 -15.42 7.00
C ASP A 70 3.03 -16.22 7.58
N ASP A 71 2.90 -17.55 7.57
CA ASP A 71 3.91 -18.46 8.13
C ASP A 71 5.26 -18.42 7.36
N ASP A 72 5.27 -17.94 6.10
CA ASP A 72 6.51 -17.76 5.32
C ASP A 72 7.12 -16.35 5.47
N GLY A 73 6.50 -15.49 6.30
CA GLY A 73 7.02 -14.18 6.69
C GLY A 73 6.62 -13.05 5.76
N TRP A 74 5.73 -13.29 4.81
CA TRP A 74 5.30 -12.31 3.81
C TRP A 74 3.96 -11.68 4.19
N ALA A 75 3.83 -10.38 3.93
CA ALA A 75 2.55 -9.69 3.98
C ALA A 75 2.00 -9.59 2.55
N ARG A 76 0.79 -10.12 2.31
CA ARG A 76 0.20 -10.27 0.96
C ARG A 76 -1.07 -9.44 0.80
N VAL A 77 -1.00 -8.42 -0.06
CA VAL A 77 -2.17 -7.66 -0.54
C VAL A 77 -2.79 -8.42 -1.70
N ARG A 78 -4.11 -8.57 -1.70
CA ARG A 78 -4.85 -9.19 -2.80
C ARG A 78 -5.86 -8.23 -3.37
N LEU A 79 -5.82 -8.03 -4.68
CA LEU A 79 -6.77 -7.25 -5.44
C LEU A 79 -7.36 -8.13 -6.54
N SER A 80 -8.68 -8.24 -6.60
CA SER A 80 -9.38 -9.05 -7.59
C SER A 80 -10.46 -8.23 -8.29
N GLY A 81 -10.65 -8.47 -9.58
CA GLY A 81 -11.64 -7.78 -10.41
C GLY A 81 -11.97 -8.57 -11.67
N PRO A 82 -12.71 -7.96 -12.63
CA PRO A 82 -13.20 -8.65 -13.81
C PRO A 82 -12.12 -9.31 -14.68
N ALA A 83 -10.89 -8.77 -14.70
CA ALA A 83 -9.81 -9.33 -15.51
C ALA A 83 -9.05 -10.49 -14.82
N GLY A 84 -9.19 -10.65 -13.49
CA GLY A 84 -8.41 -11.59 -12.69
C GLY A 84 -7.99 -11.02 -11.33
N ALA A 85 -6.95 -11.61 -10.74
CA ALA A 85 -6.42 -11.26 -9.44
C ALA A 85 -4.92 -10.96 -9.45
N LEU A 86 -4.54 -9.87 -8.78
CA LEU A 86 -3.17 -9.49 -8.47
C LEU A 86 -2.89 -9.76 -6.98
N GLU A 87 -1.72 -10.36 -6.71
CA GLU A 87 -1.14 -10.42 -5.38
C GLU A 87 0.14 -9.57 -5.36
N LEU A 88 0.22 -8.61 -4.44
CA LEU A 88 1.47 -7.93 -4.10
C LEU A 88 1.93 -8.48 -2.76
N ALA A 89 3.17 -8.96 -2.67
CA ALA A 89 3.74 -9.46 -1.43
C ALA A 89 5.02 -8.70 -1.05
N VAL A 90 5.22 -8.48 0.26
CA VAL A 90 6.42 -7.84 0.80
C VAL A 90 7.03 -8.67 1.91
N ASP A 91 8.35 -8.80 1.92
CA ASP A 91 9.09 -9.47 2.98
C ASP A 91 9.21 -8.60 4.25
N GLY A 92 9.95 -9.10 5.25
CA GLY A 92 10.17 -8.45 6.54
C GLY A 92 10.79 -7.06 6.49
N SER A 93 11.41 -6.69 5.37
CA SER A 93 12.12 -5.41 5.24
C SER A 93 11.20 -4.21 4.97
N TRP A 94 9.93 -4.47 4.60
CA TRP A 94 8.92 -3.44 4.35
C TRP A 94 7.92 -3.39 5.50
N SER A 95 7.91 -2.29 6.24
CA SER A 95 7.05 -2.13 7.43
C SER A 95 5.74 -1.42 7.11
N TRP A 96 5.65 -0.74 5.96
CA TRP A 96 4.54 0.13 5.59
C TRP A 96 4.01 -0.18 4.20
N LEU A 97 2.72 0.08 4.00
CA LEU A 97 2.08 0.14 2.69
C LEU A 97 1.34 1.48 2.55
N GLN A 98 1.46 2.20 1.42
CA GLN A 98 0.47 3.22 1.05
C GLN A 98 -0.63 2.53 0.23
N VAL A 99 -1.89 2.78 0.56
CA VAL A 99 -3.02 2.27 -0.22
C VAL A 99 -3.83 3.44 -0.75
N PHE A 100 -3.75 3.69 -2.06
CA PHE A 100 -4.39 4.83 -2.70
C PHE A 100 -5.32 4.40 -3.83
N SER A 101 -6.60 4.78 -3.74
CA SER A 101 -7.64 4.42 -4.71
C SER A 101 -7.73 5.32 -5.93
N GLY A 102 -6.80 6.27 -6.12
CA GLY A 102 -6.76 7.06 -7.34
C GLY A 102 -7.82 8.17 -7.41
N ASP A 103 -8.38 8.62 -6.29
CA ASP A 103 -9.50 9.56 -6.25
C ASP A 103 -9.17 10.96 -6.79
N THR A 104 -7.92 11.40 -6.63
CA THR A 104 -7.42 12.73 -7.03
C THR A 104 -6.76 12.72 -8.41
N LEU A 105 -6.68 11.55 -9.06
CA LEU A 105 -6.10 11.42 -10.40
C LEU A 105 -6.99 12.10 -11.45
N PRO A 106 -6.40 12.56 -12.58
CA PRO A 106 -7.15 13.19 -13.65
C PRO A 106 -8.15 12.23 -14.30
N ALA A 107 -9.14 12.82 -14.98
CA ALA A 107 -10.11 12.07 -15.79
C ALA A 107 -9.41 11.14 -16.79
N GLY A 108 -9.94 9.93 -16.93
CA GLY A 108 -9.35 8.84 -17.70
C GLY A 108 -8.37 7.96 -16.90
N GLN A 109 -8.02 8.36 -15.67
CA GLN A 109 -7.20 7.58 -14.71
C GLN A 109 -7.89 7.45 -13.35
N GLN A 110 -8.88 8.30 -13.05
CA GLN A 110 -9.53 8.39 -11.75
C GLN A 110 -10.15 7.07 -11.33
N ARG A 111 -9.67 6.49 -10.22
CA ARG A 111 -10.14 5.22 -9.68
C ARG A 111 -10.21 4.09 -10.73
N ARG A 112 -9.21 4.01 -11.61
CA ARG A 112 -9.07 2.90 -12.58
C ARG A 112 -8.10 1.82 -12.12
N SER A 113 -7.30 2.11 -11.11
CA SER A 113 -6.31 1.20 -10.53
C SER A 113 -6.10 1.59 -9.08
N LEU A 114 -5.55 0.65 -8.30
CA LEU A 114 -5.19 0.87 -6.91
C LEU A 114 -3.67 0.99 -6.81
N ALA A 115 -3.15 2.08 -6.26
CA ALA A 115 -1.75 2.10 -5.86
C ALA A 115 -1.59 1.34 -4.54
N VAL A 116 -0.60 0.44 -4.50
CA VAL A 116 -0.20 -0.28 -3.29
C VAL A 116 1.31 -0.16 -3.20
N GLU A 117 1.77 0.71 -2.31
CA GLU A 117 3.16 1.13 -2.30
C GLU A 117 3.89 0.53 -1.10
N PRO A 118 4.78 -0.46 -1.28
CA PRO A 118 5.64 -0.88 -0.20
C PRO A 118 6.58 0.25 0.18
N MET A 119 6.69 0.51 1.49
CA MET A 119 7.57 1.55 2.03
C MET A 119 8.32 1.01 3.25
N THR A 120 9.56 1.46 3.43
CA THR A 120 10.34 1.14 4.63
C THR A 120 9.90 1.94 5.85
N CYS A 121 9.38 3.15 5.63
CA CYS A 121 8.99 4.12 6.66
C CYS A 121 7.73 4.88 6.20
N PRO A 122 6.97 5.50 7.11
CA PRO A 122 5.81 6.30 6.75
C PRO A 122 6.19 7.64 6.10
N PRO A 123 5.21 8.41 5.60
CA PRO A 123 5.42 9.80 5.21
C PRO A 123 6.10 10.61 6.33
N ASN A 124 6.91 11.60 5.95
CA ASN A 124 7.58 12.53 6.87
C ASN A 124 8.65 11.93 7.81
N ALA A 125 8.99 10.64 7.68
CA ALA A 125 9.96 9.95 8.55
C ALA A 125 11.33 10.64 8.69
N LEU A 126 11.80 11.38 7.68
CA LEU A 126 13.05 12.14 7.79
C LEU A 126 13.00 13.28 8.81
N ALA A 127 11.81 13.82 9.10
CA ALA A 127 11.62 14.93 10.02
C ALA A 127 11.33 14.46 11.45
N ASP A 128 10.56 13.38 11.62
CA ASP A 128 10.12 12.88 12.94
C ASP A 128 10.78 11.56 13.38
N GLY A 129 11.52 10.89 12.49
CA GLY A 129 12.25 9.67 12.76
C GLY A 129 11.41 8.39 12.81
N ALA A 130 10.11 8.45 12.49
CA ALA A 130 9.23 7.29 12.55
C ALA A 130 9.69 6.18 11.60
N ASP A 131 10.03 5.00 12.14
CA ASP A 131 10.55 3.82 11.43
C ASP A 131 11.65 4.11 10.39
N LEU A 132 12.39 5.20 10.58
CA LEU A 132 13.41 5.64 9.66
C LEU A 132 14.63 4.71 9.75
N VAL A 133 15.04 4.15 8.61
CA VAL A 133 16.27 3.36 8.54
C VAL A 133 17.46 4.32 8.57
N VAL A 134 18.50 4.01 9.34
CA VAL A 134 19.75 4.77 9.36
C VAL A 134 20.89 3.83 9.02
N LEU A 135 21.56 4.08 7.90
CA LEU A 135 22.65 3.25 7.39
C LEU A 135 24.00 3.81 7.79
N GLU A 136 24.82 3.04 8.50
CA GLU A 136 26.20 3.42 8.80
C GLU A 136 27.10 3.38 7.54
N PRO A 137 28.26 4.05 7.55
CA PRO A 137 29.19 4.00 6.42
C PRO A 137 29.57 2.54 6.05
N GLY A 138 29.25 2.15 4.82
CA GLY A 138 29.51 0.80 4.30
C GLY A 138 28.36 -0.20 4.53
N GLU A 139 27.30 0.20 5.25
CA GLU A 139 26.11 -0.63 5.43
C GLU A 139 25.25 -0.67 4.15
N THR A 140 24.57 -1.80 3.94
CA THR A 140 23.66 -2.02 2.82
C THR A 140 22.30 -2.44 3.35
N TRP A 141 21.24 -1.85 2.79
CA TRP A 141 19.87 -2.30 2.99
C TRP A 141 19.37 -3.06 1.76
N SER A 142 18.57 -4.11 2.00
CA SER A 142 17.90 -4.86 0.95
C SER A 142 16.54 -5.36 1.43
N GLY A 143 15.58 -5.40 0.52
CA GLY A 143 14.24 -5.92 0.75
C GLY A 143 13.63 -6.41 -0.56
N THR A 144 12.70 -7.35 -0.45
CA THR A 144 12.06 -8.00 -1.59
C THR A 144 10.57 -7.74 -1.57
N TRP A 145 10.03 -7.44 -2.74
CA TRP A 145 8.60 -7.41 -2.99
C TRP A 145 8.31 -8.10 -4.31
N THR A 146 7.10 -8.62 -4.48
CA THR A 146 6.70 -9.39 -5.66
C THR A 146 5.33 -8.97 -6.17
N LEU A 147 5.09 -9.24 -7.46
CA LEU A 147 3.78 -9.18 -8.08
C LEU A 147 3.46 -10.54 -8.71
N GLY A 148 2.32 -11.11 -8.34
CA GLY A 148 1.74 -12.30 -8.96
C GLY A 148 0.44 -11.96 -9.66
N TRP A 149 0.20 -12.54 -10.85
CA TRP A 149 -1.03 -12.38 -11.61
C TRP A 149 -1.72 -13.73 -11.85
N THR A 150 -3.03 -13.76 -11.63
CA THR A 150 -3.90 -14.89 -11.99
C THR A 150 -5.05 -14.37 -12.87
N PRO A 151 -5.12 -14.73 -14.16
CA PRO A 151 -6.24 -14.31 -15.02
C PRO A 151 -7.57 -14.95 -14.59
N ALA A 152 -8.68 -14.29 -14.91
CA ALA A 152 -10.04 -14.80 -14.71
C ALA A 152 -10.41 -15.95 -15.67
#